data_AF-A0A0A9WE81-F1
#
_entry.id   AF-A0A0A9WE81-F1
#
_cell.length_a   1.000
_cell.length_b   1.000
_cell.length_c   1.000
_cell.angle_alpha   90.00
_cell.angle_beta   90.00
_cell.angle_gamma   90.00
#
_symmetry.space_group_name_H-M   'P 1'
#
loop_
_entity.id
_entity.type
_entity.pdbx_description
1 polymer ?
#
loop_
_entity_poly.entity_id
_entity_poly.type
_entity_poly.pdbx_seq_one_letter_code
_entity_poly.pdbx_strand_id
1 'polypeptide(L)'
;MKTDVANNNTVNSENSHITDSLKGKPADEIKVVKGVRRTLQPLQKTAGDKENLVGAGRSPMPPNKEKLSVLSDVKPSKKLKPAEPRRVTIEDLTTNAQPSGEYWEALAERRRVALEKALEENQRLSERIAVLEEENAQANSLLQESRQIVEALTELLQEK
;
A
#
# COMPACT_ATOMS: atom_id res chain seq x y z
N MET A 1 48.95 16.85 18.98
CA MET A 1 47.57 16.32 19.06
C MET A 1 46.60 17.38 18.58
N LYS A 2 46.11 17.24 17.35
CA LYS A 2 44.85 17.77 16.80
C LYS A 2 44.70 17.09 15.45
N THR A 3 43.69 16.25 15.36
CA THR A 3 43.40 15.34 14.25
C THR A 3 42.67 16.08 13.15
N ASP A 4 43.22 16.03 11.94
CA ASP A 4 42.55 16.47 10.71
C ASP A 4 41.34 15.57 10.43
N VAL A 5 40.20 16.22 10.22
CA VAL A 5 38.91 15.58 9.90
C VAL A 5 38.94 15.19 8.42
N ALA A 6 39.16 13.91 8.14
CA ALA A 6 38.96 13.33 6.81
C ALA A 6 37.46 13.19 6.53
N ASN A 7 36.97 13.99 5.58
CA ASN A 7 35.61 13.89 5.04
C ASN A 7 35.62 12.92 3.85
N ASN A 8 35.27 11.66 4.09
CA ASN A 8 35.13 10.63 3.06
C ASN A 8 33.68 10.61 2.56
N ASN A 9 33.43 11.27 1.43
CA ASN A 9 32.21 11.07 0.65
C ASN A 9 32.60 10.68 -0.78
N THR A 10 33.02 9.42 -0.93
CA THR A 10 33.17 8.73 -2.21
C THR A 10 32.12 7.64 -2.24
N VAL A 11 31.04 7.86 -2.98
CA VAL A 11 30.20 6.77 -3.51
C VAL A 11 29.49 7.24 -4.77
N ASN A 12 29.96 6.66 -5.88
CA ASN A 12 29.17 6.11 -6.99
C ASN A 12 28.76 7.05 -8.14
N SER A 13 29.75 7.20 -9.02
CA SER A 13 29.61 7.46 -10.45
C SER A 13 29.15 6.19 -11.18
N GLU A 14 27.88 5.82 -11.07
CA GLU A 14 27.27 4.78 -11.94
C GLU A 14 25.79 5.12 -12.19
N ASN A 15 25.52 6.06 -13.10
CA ASN A 15 24.18 6.24 -13.69
C ASN A 15 24.27 7.03 -15.01
N SER A 16 25.15 6.62 -15.91
CA SER A 16 25.36 7.28 -17.22
C SER A 16 24.95 6.43 -18.42
N HIS A 17 24.13 5.38 -18.25
CA HIS A 17 23.89 4.41 -19.33
C HIS A 17 22.44 4.13 -19.73
N ILE A 18 21.48 5.04 -19.43
CA ILE A 18 20.06 4.81 -19.80
C ILE A 18 19.48 5.86 -20.77
N THR A 19 20.19 6.94 -21.09
CA THR A 19 19.59 8.04 -21.88
C THR A 19 19.86 8.05 -23.38
N ASP A 20 20.45 7.00 -23.97
CA ASP A 20 20.97 7.07 -25.35
C ASP A 20 20.12 6.35 -26.44
N SER A 21 18.93 5.86 -26.13
CA SER A 21 18.11 5.10 -27.10
C SER A 21 16.99 5.87 -27.82
N LEU A 22 16.88 7.19 -27.73
CA LEU A 22 15.87 7.92 -28.52
C LEU A 22 16.44 9.19 -29.16
N LYS A 23 17.13 9.02 -30.28
CA LYS A 23 17.47 10.13 -31.19
C LYS A 23 16.99 9.85 -32.61
N GLY A 24 15.74 10.23 -32.88
CA GLY A 24 15.19 10.50 -34.21
C GLY A 24 14.63 11.94 -34.23
N LYS A 25 15.17 12.79 -35.11
CA LYS A 25 14.85 14.22 -35.32
C LYS A 25 13.59 14.40 -36.23
N PRO A 26 13.17 15.62 -36.62
CA PRO A 26 12.83 16.84 -35.86
C PRO A 26 11.48 17.48 -36.30
N ALA A 27 11.07 18.52 -35.56
CA ALA A 27 10.15 19.62 -35.94
C ALA A 27 8.68 19.28 -36.20
N ASP A 28 7.80 19.63 -35.24
CA ASP A 28 6.70 20.56 -35.49
C ASP A 28 6.13 21.08 -34.16
N GLU A 29 5.70 22.34 -34.18
CA GLU A 29 5.27 23.17 -33.05
C GLU A 29 4.38 22.46 -32.02
N ILE A 30 4.82 22.36 -30.76
CA ILE A 30 3.91 22.06 -29.65
C ILE A 30 3.09 23.33 -29.37
N LYS A 31 1.95 23.47 -30.04
CA LYS A 31 0.87 24.34 -29.59
C LYS A 31 0.42 23.85 -28.21
N VAL A 32 0.67 24.65 -27.18
CA VAL A 32 0.13 24.43 -25.84
C VAL A 32 -1.39 24.61 -25.90
N VAL A 33 -2.12 23.52 -26.17
CA VAL A 33 -3.56 23.48 -25.95
C VAL A 33 -3.77 23.36 -24.44
N LYS A 34 -4.04 24.49 -23.79
CA LYS A 34 -4.53 24.50 -22.40
C LYS A 34 -5.81 23.65 -22.35
N GLY A 35 -5.70 22.46 -21.79
CA GLY A 35 -6.84 21.59 -21.55
C GLY A 35 -7.85 22.30 -20.65
N VAL A 36 -9.04 22.58 -21.19
CA VAL A 36 -10.19 22.98 -20.40
C VAL A 36 -10.50 21.83 -19.43
N ARG A 37 -10.40 22.08 -18.12
CA ARG A 37 -10.78 21.08 -17.11
C ARG A 37 -12.27 20.77 -17.30
N ARG A 38 -12.62 19.49 -17.45
CA ARG A 38 -14.03 19.07 -17.47
C ARG A 38 -14.64 19.38 -16.10
N THR A 39 -15.70 20.18 -16.07
CA THR A 39 -16.47 20.41 -14.85
C THR A 39 -17.33 19.18 -14.55
N LEU A 40 -17.51 18.85 -13.28
CA LEU A 40 -18.33 17.72 -12.84
C LEU A 40 -19.77 17.87 -13.34
N GLN A 41 -20.33 16.79 -13.88
CA GLN A 41 -21.73 16.73 -14.30
C GLN A 41 -22.62 16.69 -13.05
N PRO A 42 -23.63 17.56 -12.91
CA PRO A 42 -24.60 17.43 -11.83
C PRO A 42 -25.41 16.15 -12.05
N LEU A 43 -25.28 15.19 -11.13
CA LEU A 43 -25.91 13.87 -11.23
C LEU A 43 -27.45 13.93 -11.12
N GLN A 44 -28.01 15.08 -10.73
CA GLN A 44 -29.45 15.24 -10.55
C GLN A 44 -29.86 16.71 -10.77
N LYS A 45 -30.50 16.99 -11.90
CA LYS A 45 -31.14 18.29 -12.16
C LYS A 45 -32.45 18.27 -11.38
N THR A 46 -32.49 18.99 -10.26
CA THR A 46 -33.64 19.11 -9.33
C THR A 46 -34.14 17.77 -8.75
N ALA A 47 -33.66 17.44 -7.54
CA ALA A 47 -34.41 16.59 -6.64
C ALA A 47 -35.64 17.37 -6.12
N GLY A 48 -36.66 17.48 -6.97
CA GLY A 48 -37.94 18.12 -6.63
C GLY A 48 -38.85 17.25 -5.78
N ASP A 49 -38.35 16.12 -5.30
CA ASP A 49 -39.15 15.10 -4.64
C ASP A 49 -38.60 14.82 -3.23
N LYS A 50 -39.47 14.98 -2.23
CA LYS A 50 -39.14 14.91 -0.81
C LYS A 50 -39.37 13.53 -0.20
N GLU A 51 -39.58 12.49 -1.00
CA GLU A 51 -40.14 11.25 -0.47
C GLU A 51 -39.26 9.99 -0.57
N ASN A 52 -37.99 10.11 -0.91
CA ASN A 52 -37.08 8.95 -0.85
C ASN A 52 -35.91 9.16 0.11
N LEU A 53 -36.19 9.00 1.40
CA LEU A 53 -35.18 8.70 2.42
C LEU A 53 -35.75 7.92 3.62
N VAL A 54 -36.54 6.87 3.36
CA VAL A 54 -36.90 5.88 4.40
C VAL A 54 -36.44 4.49 3.96
N GLY A 55 -35.13 4.29 3.99
CA GLY A 55 -34.52 2.96 4.09
C GLY A 55 -34.29 2.65 5.57
N ALA A 56 -35.06 1.69 6.11
CA ALA A 56 -34.86 1.03 7.41
C ALA A 56 -34.81 1.92 8.67
N GLY A 57 -36.01 2.27 9.15
CA GLY A 57 -36.41 2.30 10.57
C GLY A 57 -35.48 2.96 11.60
N ARG A 58 -35.77 4.21 11.95
CA ARG A 58 -35.50 4.83 13.27
C ARG A 58 -36.42 6.04 13.46
N SER A 59 -37.28 6.00 14.48
CA SER A 59 -38.16 7.11 14.87
C SER A 59 -37.34 8.26 15.51
N PRO A 60 -37.66 9.55 15.28
CA PRO A 60 -36.95 10.65 15.93
C PRO A 60 -37.52 10.94 17.33
N MET A 61 -36.64 11.04 18.33
CA MET A 61 -36.94 11.46 19.71
C MET A 61 -36.72 12.98 19.85
N PRO A 62 -37.52 13.72 20.65
CA PRO A 62 -37.43 15.19 20.77
C PRO A 62 -36.26 15.67 21.65
N PRO A 63 -35.81 16.94 21.48
CA PRO A 63 -34.70 17.53 22.23
C PRO A 63 -35.12 17.98 23.64
N ASN A 64 -34.41 17.52 24.68
CA ASN A 64 -34.58 18.01 26.05
C ASN A 64 -33.75 19.28 26.29
N LYS A 65 -34.37 20.25 26.97
CA LYS A 65 -33.88 21.61 27.25
C LYS A 65 -33.23 21.66 28.63
N GLU A 66 -31.90 21.72 28.77
CA GLU A 66 -31.31 22.11 30.06
C GLU A 66 -30.09 23.06 29.92
N LYS A 67 -30.42 24.34 30.14
CA LYS A 67 -29.72 25.46 30.80
C LYS A 67 -28.17 25.52 30.78
N LEU A 68 -27.70 26.58 30.10
CA LEU A 68 -26.45 27.29 30.39
C LEU A 68 -26.38 27.75 31.86
N SER A 69 -25.25 27.50 32.51
CA SER A 69 -24.80 28.27 33.67
C SER A 69 -23.30 28.60 33.53
N VAL A 70 -22.99 29.82 33.94
CA VAL A 70 -21.82 30.62 33.61
C VAL A 70 -20.71 30.49 34.68
N LEU A 71 -19.46 30.45 34.20
CA LEU A 71 -18.16 30.88 34.77
C LEU A 71 -17.97 30.85 36.30
N SER A 72 -16.91 30.16 36.78
CA SER A 72 -15.71 30.83 37.31
C SER A 72 -14.57 29.86 37.73
N ASP A 73 -13.36 30.37 37.54
CA ASP A 73 -12.10 30.10 38.26
C ASP A 73 -11.13 28.96 37.86
N VAL A 74 -9.86 29.38 37.86
CA VAL A 74 -8.68 28.77 37.24
C VAL A 74 -7.77 28.12 38.31
N LYS A 75 -7.38 26.86 38.04
CA LYS A 75 -6.18 26.09 38.51
C LYS A 75 -6.24 25.55 39.97
N PRO A 76 -5.77 24.32 40.29
CA PRO A 76 -4.51 23.75 39.84
C PRO A 76 -4.54 22.35 39.20
N SER A 77 -3.46 22.11 38.44
CA SER A 77 -3.14 20.92 37.65
C SER A 77 -3.37 19.61 38.41
N LYS A 78 -4.46 18.91 38.08
CA LYS A 78 -4.63 17.51 38.48
C LYS A 78 -3.71 16.64 37.62
N LYS A 79 -2.86 15.90 38.32
CA LYS A 79 -2.02 14.82 37.80
C LYS A 79 -2.85 13.96 36.84
N LEU A 80 -2.37 13.84 35.60
CA LEU A 80 -2.91 12.91 34.62
C LEU A 80 -2.79 11.50 35.22
N LYS A 81 -3.94 10.89 35.53
CA LYS A 81 -4.00 9.45 35.74
C LYS A 81 -3.49 8.79 34.46
N PRO A 82 -2.81 7.63 34.53
CA PRO A 82 -2.53 6.84 33.33
C PRO A 82 -3.86 6.66 32.61
N ALA A 83 -3.98 7.25 31.42
CA ALA A 83 -5.17 7.07 30.62
C ALA A 83 -5.21 5.58 30.27
N GLU A 84 -6.21 4.88 30.77
CA GLU A 84 -6.57 3.58 30.22
C GLU A 84 -6.70 3.75 28.70
N PRO A 85 -6.18 2.82 27.88
CA PRO A 85 -6.22 2.95 26.43
C PRO A 85 -7.68 3.11 26.02
N ARG A 86 -8.08 4.30 25.55
CA ARG A 86 -9.46 4.47 25.12
C ARG A 86 -9.60 3.65 23.84
N ARG A 87 -10.72 2.94 23.75
CA ARG A 87 -11.05 2.15 22.57
C ARG A 87 -11.49 3.11 21.47
N VAL A 88 -11.05 2.86 20.24
CA VAL A 88 -11.49 3.59 19.04
C VAL A 88 -13.01 3.78 19.09
N THR A 89 -13.44 5.03 19.11
CA THR A 89 -14.84 5.42 19.29
C THR A 89 -15.50 5.72 17.95
N ILE A 90 -16.83 5.82 17.94
CA ILE A 90 -17.60 6.18 16.73
C ILE A 90 -17.16 7.55 16.20
N GLU A 91 -16.80 8.48 17.09
CA GLU A 91 -16.35 9.82 16.75
C GLU A 91 -15.05 9.82 15.91
N ASP A 92 -14.18 8.83 16.12
CA ASP A 92 -12.95 8.66 15.31
C ASP A 92 -13.25 8.28 13.85
N LEU A 93 -14.46 7.77 13.59
CA LEU A 93 -14.89 7.28 12.27
C LEU A 93 -15.88 8.22 11.58
N THR A 94 -16.55 9.10 12.33
CA THR A 94 -17.68 9.90 11.83
C THR A 94 -17.44 11.41 11.82
N THR A 95 -16.36 11.90 12.43
CA THR A 95 -16.06 13.33 12.49
C THR A 95 -15.23 13.77 11.28
N ASN A 96 -15.52 14.96 10.72
CA ASN A 96 -14.68 15.60 9.69
C ASN A 96 -13.33 16.13 10.22
N ALA A 97 -13.09 15.99 11.53
CA ALA A 97 -11.84 16.35 12.19
C ALA A 97 -10.83 15.21 12.09
N GLN A 98 -9.55 15.51 12.34
CA GLN A 98 -8.51 14.49 12.32
C GLN A 98 -8.81 13.39 13.37
N PRO A 99 -8.78 12.10 12.98
CA PRO A 99 -9.00 10.99 13.92
C PRO A 99 -8.02 11.01 15.09
N SER A 100 -8.41 10.45 16.23
CA SER A 100 -7.55 10.38 17.42
C SER A 100 -6.25 9.61 17.16
N GLY A 101 -5.24 9.85 17.99
CA GLY A 101 -3.98 9.11 17.93
C GLY A 101 -4.16 7.59 18.13
N GLU A 102 -5.13 7.20 18.95
CA GLU A 102 -5.45 5.78 19.24
C GLU A 102 -5.99 5.06 18.00
N TYR A 103 -6.74 5.73 17.13
CA TYR A 103 -7.16 5.17 15.84
C TYR A 103 -5.95 4.83 14.97
N TRP A 104 -4.96 5.74 14.89
CA TRP A 104 -3.76 5.52 14.09
C TRP A 104 -2.86 4.43 14.68
N GLU A 105 -2.77 4.34 16.00
CA GLU A 105 -2.06 3.25 16.69
C GLU A 105 -2.71 1.90 16.39
N ALA A 106 -4.03 1.78 16.53
CA ALA A 106 -4.76 0.55 16.19
C ALA A 106 -4.63 0.18 14.70
N LEU A 107 -4.66 1.16 13.81
CA LEU A 107 -4.46 0.94 12.37
C LEU A 107 -3.02 0.52 12.05
N ALA A 108 -2.03 1.13 12.70
CA ALA A 108 -0.62 0.77 12.55
C ALA A 108 -0.38 -0.67 13.01
N GLU A 109 -0.91 -1.07 14.16
CA GLU A 109 -0.76 -2.45 14.64
C GLU A 109 -1.47 -3.45 13.72
N ARG A 110 -2.68 -3.13 13.24
CA ARG A 110 -3.38 -3.97 12.26
C ARG A 110 -2.57 -4.13 10.97
N ARG A 111 -1.95 -3.05 10.49
CA ARG A 111 -1.08 -3.07 9.31
C ARG A 111 0.21 -3.86 9.57
N ARG A 112 0.80 -3.74 10.76
CA ARG A 112 1.99 -4.51 11.16
C ARG A 112 1.72 -6.00 11.11
N VAL A 113 0.63 -6.46 11.73
CA VAL A 113 0.22 -7.88 11.71
C VAL A 113 -0.10 -8.36 10.29
N ALA A 114 -0.78 -7.55 9.48
CA ALA A 114 -1.08 -7.91 8.10
C ALA A 114 0.20 -8.03 7.25
N LEU A 115 1.17 -7.14 7.46
CA LEU A 115 2.46 -7.17 6.79
C LEU A 115 3.27 -8.41 7.21
N GLU A 116 3.35 -8.70 8.51
CA GLU A 116 4.03 -9.88 9.04
C GLU A 116 3.50 -11.16 8.40
N LYS A 117 2.18 -11.34 8.35
CA LYS A 117 1.54 -12.48 7.67
C LYS A 117 1.87 -12.56 6.18
N ALA A 118 1.89 -11.41 5.49
CA ALA A 118 2.23 -11.36 4.07
C ALA A 118 3.70 -11.72 3.82
N LEU A 119 4.61 -11.32 4.71
CA LEU A 119 6.03 -11.68 4.62
C LEU A 119 6.26 -13.16 4.91
N GLU A 120 5.60 -13.72 5.93
CA GLU A 120 5.65 -15.17 6.22
C GLU A 120 5.14 -15.99 5.03
N GLU A 121 4.01 -15.59 4.43
CA GLU A 121 3.48 -16.25 3.25
C GLU A 121 4.42 -16.12 2.04
N ASN A 122 4.99 -14.93 1.82
CA ASN A 122 5.94 -14.71 0.72
C ASN A 122 7.19 -15.58 0.86
N GLN A 123 7.74 -15.67 2.07
CA GLN A 123 8.87 -16.55 2.36
C GLN A 123 8.51 -18.01 2.08
N ARG A 124 7.37 -18.49 2.61
CA ARG A 124 6.90 -19.86 2.39
C ARG A 124 6.70 -20.18 0.91
N LEU A 125 6.14 -19.24 0.15
CA LEU A 125 5.96 -19.40 -1.30
C LEU A 125 7.30 -19.44 -2.04
N SER A 126 8.24 -18.59 -1.65
CA SER A 126 9.59 -18.56 -2.23
C SER A 126 10.35 -19.86 -1.98
N GLU A 127 10.30 -20.38 -0.75
CA GLU A 127 10.86 -21.69 -0.42
C GLU A 127 10.22 -22.81 -1.23
N ARG A 128 8.89 -22.78 -1.41
CA ARG A 128 8.18 -23.79 -2.22
C ARG A 128 8.56 -23.71 -3.69
N ILE A 129 8.71 -22.51 -4.24
CA ILE A 129 9.17 -22.30 -5.62
C ILE A 129 10.57 -22.88 -5.79
N ALA A 130 11.51 -22.56 -4.88
CA ALA A 130 12.87 -23.07 -4.95
C ALA A 130 12.93 -24.61 -4.97
N VAL A 131 12.13 -25.27 -4.12
CA VAL A 131 12.03 -26.74 -4.12
C VAL A 131 11.48 -27.27 -5.45
N LEU A 132 10.41 -26.66 -5.96
CA LEU A 132 9.79 -27.09 -7.22
C LEU A 132 10.71 -26.86 -8.43
N GLU A 133 11.48 -25.78 -8.44
CA GLU A 133 12.46 -25.49 -9.49
C GLU A 133 13.59 -26.51 -9.47
N GLU A 134 14.08 -26.89 -8.29
CA GLU A 134 15.10 -27.94 -8.14
C GLU A 134 14.56 -29.31 -8.59
N GLU A 135 13.36 -29.71 -8.16
CA GLU A 135 12.71 -30.96 -8.59
C GLU A 135 12.53 -31.00 -10.12
N ASN A 136 12.14 -29.87 -10.72
CA ASN A 136 11.98 -29.75 -12.17
C ASN A 136 13.33 -29.83 -12.90
N ALA A 137 14.37 -29.18 -12.37
CA ALA A 137 15.72 -29.29 -12.92
C ALA A 137 16.22 -30.74 -12.92
N GLN A 138 16.04 -31.46 -11.80
CA GLN A 138 16.40 -32.87 -11.69
C GLN A 138 15.63 -33.75 -12.69
N ALA A 139 14.31 -33.54 -12.81
CA ALA A 139 13.48 -34.28 -13.77
C ALA A 139 13.93 -34.04 -15.22
N ASN A 140 14.29 -32.80 -15.57
CA ASN A 140 14.82 -32.48 -16.90
C ASN A 140 16.18 -33.12 -17.16
N SER A 141 17.08 -33.15 -16.17
CA SER A 141 18.37 -33.86 -16.29
C SER A 141 18.14 -35.34 -16.59
N LEU A 142 17.28 -36.00 -15.81
CA LEU A 142 16.97 -37.41 -16.01
C LEU A 142 16.35 -37.69 -17.39
N LEU A 143 15.48 -36.80 -17.87
CA LEU A 143 14.91 -36.90 -19.22
C LEU A 143 15.98 -36.73 -20.30
N GLN A 144 16.93 -35.82 -20.11
CA GLN A 144 18.03 -35.61 -21.03
C GLN A 144 18.96 -36.84 -21.08
N GLU A 145 19.36 -37.36 -19.91
CA GLU A 145 20.16 -38.59 -19.81
C GLU A 145 19.44 -39.78 -20.46
N SER A 146 18.14 -39.92 -20.23
CA SER A 146 17.33 -40.95 -20.88
C SER A 146 17.29 -40.81 -22.40
N ARG A 147 17.18 -39.58 -22.92
CA ARG A 147 17.23 -39.31 -24.36
C ARG A 147 18.60 -39.65 -24.94
N GLN A 148 19.68 -39.29 -24.26
CA GLN A 148 21.06 -39.61 -24.67
C GLN A 148 21.28 -41.13 -24.73
N ILE A 149 20.77 -41.88 -23.74
CA ILE A 149 20.84 -43.35 -23.76
C ILE A 149 20.07 -43.92 -24.96
N VAL A 150 18.85 -43.43 -25.22
CA VAL A 150 18.04 -43.88 -26.37
C VAL A 150 18.75 -43.58 -27.69
N GLU A 151 19.37 -42.40 -27.82
CA GLU A 151 20.15 -42.01 -29.00
C GLU A 151 21.34 -42.94 -29.21
N ALA A 152 22.17 -43.14 -28.18
CA ALA A 152 23.33 -44.04 -28.26
C ALA A 152 22.92 -45.49 -28.60
N LEU A 153 21.83 -46.00 -28.02
CA LEU A 153 21.31 -47.33 -28.36
C LEU A 153 20.78 -47.39 -29.80
N THR A 154 20.20 -46.30 -30.29
CA THR A 154 19.70 -46.20 -31.67
C THR A 154 20.86 -46.18 -32.66
N GLU A 155 21.94 -45.44 -32.37
CA GLU A 155 23.17 -45.42 -33.17
C GLU A 155 23.79 -46.82 -33.28
N LEU A 156 23.95 -47.53 -32.16
CA LEU A 156 24.48 -48.90 -32.13
C LEU A 156 23.63 -49.90 -32.94
N LEU A 157 22.31 -49.68 -33.03
CA LEU A 157 21.43 -50.51 -33.86
C LEU A 157 21.48 -50.15 -35.35
N GLN A 158 21.86 -48.91 -35.67
CA GLN A 158 21.98 -48.41 -37.04
C GLN A 158 23.36 -48.66 -37.65
N GLU A 159 24.41 -48.84 -36.83
CA GLU A 159 25.70 -49.35 -37.27
C GLU A 159 25.56 -50.83 -37.72
N LYS A 160 25.45 -51.03 -39.04
CA LYS A 160 25.52 -52.32 -39.73
C LYS A 160 26.47 -52.27 -40.91
#